data_AF-A0A9W6XAQ6-F1
#
_entry.id   AF-A0A9W6XAQ6-F1
#
_cell.length_a   1.000
_cell.length_b   1.000
_cell.length_c   1.000
_cell.angle_alpha   90.00
_cell.angle_beta   90.00
_cell.angle_gamma   90.00
#
_symmetry.space_group_name_H-M   'P 1'
#
loop_
_entity.id
_entity.type
_entity.pdbx_description
1 polymer ?
#
loop_
_entity_poly.entity_id
_entity_poly.type
_entity_poly.pdbx_seq_one_letter_code
_entity_poly.pdbx_strand_id
1 'polypeptide(L)'
;MGSTYFLLTATKNELYGPLWSDSGNKYFKAFGAVYFAVGILHIFQVLRIFFISIRHKRLVLHCEGLNACCTDECKSSKWAWCFDLAFAVREMVAIACLSFQAYQASRWVPRVEFNNLNAAILIIACWLTPLTQFFLRKSIALSRALSLLTSFLLCTFLATVMQSLLLMYYAKTFTMDTTLFAIRMIYEPAFLAVLAPENRMMFATTVGDFISRLLPHVCSFVSLVMLEGVISRRGEKINPSSGGTSKVDPNQIVTVETLDAPDSASNTAHLEAGTSTKALVESRAAEQTQAGKLTTNPGCAWPFVVVKICVMIWGVLVLAFHLKAQSQHKSQLAGCFSATRPWFNSKVSCLAFVYNCEEQRAVSPTNAAFAAFDLDPDALGSLNFVNCPALIVPSVIQTFPQLHIVQIYNSALVAWGSDAALVQEHHPRLKSIILIKVQLAAFPEGLMGVLPYTLSNLQFFGTTLPYLPSDLGTKWGGPSRTPIKRVGFEYGILAPNTVPVETFQLPVLSLSLAGNFLLAAIPTLAAVPANTYLPQLTLDGAPLAALPTTMDPTVKIGDLSMEGTKVSVLPDWTQTQVLAKMHLYGSAFCLASTADQIANANGICSVSRWGTTTPQNPFELMADVYS
;
A
#
# COMPACT_ATOMS: atom_id res chain seq x y z
N MET A 1 9.48 8.28 -1.03
CA MET A 1 8.97 7.48 -2.17
C MET A 1 10.08 6.77 -2.94
N GLY A 2 11.06 7.45 -3.55
CA GLY A 2 12.14 6.76 -4.29
C GLY A 2 12.79 5.59 -3.52
N SER A 3 13.31 5.86 -2.32
CA SER A 3 13.96 4.86 -1.48
C SER A 3 13.07 3.66 -1.09
N THR A 4 11.77 3.87 -0.91
CA THR A 4 10.85 2.81 -0.46
C THR A 4 10.58 1.80 -1.57
N TYR A 5 10.49 2.24 -2.82
CA TYR A 5 10.41 1.34 -3.98
C TYR A 5 11.67 0.47 -4.11
N PHE A 6 12.87 1.02 -3.89
CA PHE A 6 14.11 0.24 -3.92
C PHE A 6 14.21 -0.76 -2.76
N LEU A 7 13.80 -0.35 -1.55
CA LEU A 7 13.82 -1.23 -0.38
C LEU A 7 12.94 -2.49 -0.57
N LEU A 8 11.84 -2.38 -1.31
CA LEU A 8 11.00 -3.53 -1.67
C LEU A 8 11.56 -4.40 -2.79
N THR A 9 12.57 -3.93 -3.52
CA THR A 9 13.29 -4.75 -4.51
C THR A 9 14.49 -5.48 -3.91
N ALA A 10 14.78 -5.27 -2.61
CA ALA A 10 15.79 -6.05 -1.91
C ALA A 10 15.32 -7.50 -1.74
N THR A 11 16.25 -8.46 -1.88
CA THR A 11 15.97 -9.91 -1.84
C THR A 11 15.19 -10.36 -0.61
N LYS A 12 15.40 -9.72 0.55
CA LYS A 12 14.67 -9.99 1.79
C LYS A 12 13.18 -9.64 1.72
N ASN A 13 12.80 -8.71 0.85
CA ASN A 13 11.43 -8.18 0.74
C ASN A 13 10.73 -8.55 -0.57
N GLU A 14 11.46 -9.15 -1.52
CA GLU A 14 10.97 -9.52 -2.85
C GLU A 14 9.77 -10.46 -2.81
N LEU A 15 9.74 -11.36 -1.83
CA LEU A 15 8.66 -12.32 -1.59
C LEU A 15 7.32 -11.63 -1.28
N TYR A 16 7.36 -10.38 -0.82
CA TYR A 16 6.17 -9.58 -0.55
C TYR A 16 5.74 -8.73 -1.75
N GLY A 17 6.59 -8.54 -2.76
CA GLY A 17 6.27 -7.74 -3.96
C GLY A 17 4.93 -8.12 -4.62
N PRO A 18 4.64 -9.42 -4.85
CA PRO A 18 3.36 -9.87 -5.39
C PRO A 18 2.14 -9.66 -4.48
N LEU A 19 2.37 -9.36 -3.19
CA LEU A 19 1.30 -8.99 -2.27
C LEU A 19 0.91 -7.51 -2.43
N TRP A 20 1.83 -6.68 -2.94
CA TRP A 20 1.71 -5.22 -3.01
C TRP A 20 1.35 -4.68 -4.40
N SER A 21 1.63 -5.43 -5.46
CA SER A 21 1.35 -5.02 -6.84
C SER A 21 1.00 -6.23 -7.70
N ASP A 22 0.08 -6.03 -8.63
CA ASP A 22 -0.34 -7.04 -9.61
C ASP A 22 0.80 -7.42 -10.57
N SER A 23 1.73 -6.48 -10.77
CA SER A 23 2.96 -6.71 -11.54
C SER A 23 4.15 -7.17 -10.67
N GLY A 24 3.91 -7.43 -9.39
CA GLY A 24 4.97 -7.69 -8.42
C GLY A 24 5.96 -6.53 -8.32
N ASN A 25 7.26 -6.85 -8.22
CA ASN A 25 8.33 -5.85 -8.14
C ASN A 25 8.90 -5.42 -9.51
N LYS A 26 8.33 -5.91 -10.63
CA LYS A 26 8.89 -5.78 -11.99
C LYS A 26 9.29 -4.34 -12.35
N TYR A 27 8.45 -3.37 -12.01
CA TYR A 27 8.65 -1.96 -12.37
C TYR A 27 9.18 -1.09 -11.23
N PHE A 28 9.37 -1.65 -10.03
CA PHE A 28 9.63 -0.84 -8.83
C PHE A 28 10.96 -0.09 -8.90
N LYS A 29 12.02 -0.70 -9.47
CA LYS A 29 13.32 -0.02 -9.66
C LYS A 29 13.18 1.21 -10.58
N ALA A 30 12.45 1.08 -11.68
CA ALA A 30 12.22 2.17 -12.62
C ALA A 30 11.39 3.29 -11.98
N PHE A 31 10.30 2.94 -11.30
CA PHE A 31 9.46 3.90 -10.55
C PHE A 31 10.27 4.64 -9.48
N GLY A 32 11.09 3.92 -8.72
CA GLY A 32 11.98 4.50 -7.71
C GLY A 32 12.97 5.51 -8.30
N ALA A 33 13.60 5.18 -9.44
CA ALA A 33 14.55 6.06 -10.11
C ALA A 33 13.90 7.38 -10.58
N VAL A 34 12.70 7.30 -11.15
CA VAL A 34 11.93 8.49 -11.58
C VAL A 34 11.58 9.38 -10.39
N TYR A 35 11.12 8.80 -9.27
CA TYR A 35 10.85 9.56 -8.06
C TYR A 35 12.10 10.26 -7.50
N PHE A 36 13.28 9.62 -7.56
CA PHE A 36 14.54 10.27 -7.16
C PHE A 36 14.90 11.44 -8.08
N ALA A 37 14.81 11.25 -9.39
CA ALA A 37 15.10 12.32 -10.35
C ALA A 37 14.21 13.54 -10.10
N VAL A 38 12.89 13.34 -9.95
CA VAL A 38 11.95 14.41 -9.62
C VAL A 38 12.27 15.04 -8.26
N GLY A 39 12.60 14.25 -7.23
CA GLY A 39 12.97 14.78 -5.91
C GLY A 39 14.23 15.65 -5.94
N ILE A 40 15.25 15.24 -6.69
CA ILE A 40 16.49 16.02 -6.89
C ILE A 40 16.19 17.36 -7.58
N LEU A 41 15.35 17.35 -8.62
CA LEU A 41 14.93 18.58 -9.30
C LEU A 41 14.22 19.55 -8.36
N HIS A 42 13.34 19.05 -7.47
CA HIS A 42 12.70 19.89 -6.45
C HIS A 42 13.72 20.54 -5.52
N ILE A 43 14.69 19.77 -5.00
CA ILE A 43 15.72 20.29 -4.09
C ILE A 43 16.52 21.41 -4.77
N PHE A 44 17.00 21.17 -5.99
CA PHE A 44 17.75 22.19 -6.74
C PHE A 44 16.93 23.46 -6.97
N GLN A 45 15.66 23.33 -7.34
CA GLN A 45 14.80 24.48 -7.60
C GLN A 45 14.50 25.28 -6.33
N VAL A 46 14.24 24.62 -5.20
CA VAL A 46 14.05 25.28 -3.90
C VAL A 46 15.32 26.01 -3.48
N LEU A 47 16.48 25.36 -3.54
CA LEU A 47 17.78 25.98 -3.23
C LEU A 47 18.07 27.19 -4.11
N ARG A 48 17.72 27.12 -5.40
CA ARG A 48 17.86 28.23 -6.34
C ARG A 48 16.98 29.42 -5.96
N ILE A 49 15.70 29.20 -5.63
CA ILE A 49 14.80 30.26 -5.16
C ILE A 49 15.36 30.91 -3.88
N PHE A 50 15.82 30.11 -2.91
CA PHE A 50 16.45 30.62 -1.69
C PHE A 50 17.72 31.43 -1.98
N PHE A 51 18.61 30.93 -2.84
CA PHE A 51 19.84 31.62 -3.22
C PHE A 51 19.56 32.98 -3.87
N ILE A 52 18.61 33.03 -4.81
CA ILE A 52 18.17 34.29 -5.46
C ILE A 52 17.57 35.24 -4.41
N SER A 53 16.71 34.73 -3.53
CA SER A 53 16.09 35.54 -2.46
C SER A 53 17.13 36.16 -1.52
N ILE A 54 18.16 35.41 -1.13
CA ILE A 54 19.24 35.89 -0.25
C ILE A 54 20.12 36.92 -0.97
N ARG A 55 20.53 36.63 -2.23
CA ARG A 55 21.43 37.48 -3.00
C ARG A 55 20.86 38.88 -3.27
N HIS A 56 19.55 38.99 -3.47
CA HIS A 56 18.92 40.25 -3.88
C HIS A 56 18.41 41.12 -2.72
N LYS A 57 18.45 40.66 -1.46
CA LYS A 57 18.05 41.37 -0.21
C LYS A 57 16.65 42.05 -0.21
N ARG A 58 15.90 42.00 -1.31
CA ARG A 58 14.50 42.42 -1.46
C ARG A 58 13.80 41.45 -2.41
N LEU A 59 12.76 40.79 -1.94
CA LEU A 59 11.79 40.10 -2.78
C LEU A 59 10.92 41.16 -3.45
N VAL A 60 11.13 41.39 -4.75
CA VAL A 60 10.31 42.33 -5.52
C VAL A 60 9.36 41.50 -6.36
N LEU A 61 8.08 41.50 -5.99
CA LEU A 61 7.02 40.92 -6.81
C LEU A 61 6.90 41.71 -8.11
N HIS A 62 6.82 41.03 -9.25
CA HIS A 62 6.73 41.69 -10.54
C HIS A 62 5.39 42.46 -10.67
N CYS A 63 5.41 43.78 -10.52
CA CYS A 63 4.28 44.63 -10.87
C CYS A 63 4.38 45.00 -12.35
N GLU A 64 3.45 44.52 -13.18
CA GLU A 64 3.15 45.14 -14.48
C GLU A 64 2.52 46.52 -14.21
N GLY A 65 3.36 47.52 -13.95
CA GLY A 65 2.95 48.87 -13.59
C GLY A 65 3.98 49.86 -14.07
N LEU A 66 4.06 50.08 -15.37
CA LEU A 66 4.72 51.24 -15.98
C LEU A 66 3.87 51.71 -17.15
N ASN A 67 3.31 52.91 -16.99
CA ASN A 67 2.47 53.64 -17.95
C ASN A 67 3.17 54.03 -19.26
N ALA A 68 4.20 53.30 -19.69
CA ALA A 68 4.93 53.52 -20.94
C ALA A 68 4.64 52.44 -22.01
N CYS A 69 3.73 51.50 -21.75
CA CYS A 69 3.39 50.41 -22.69
C CYS A 69 1.97 50.51 -23.27
N CYS A 70 1.34 51.69 -23.27
CA CYS A 70 -0.03 51.87 -23.78
C CYS A 70 -0.11 52.40 -25.22
N THR A 71 0.97 52.36 -26.01
CA THR A 71 0.93 52.83 -27.41
C THR A 71 1.46 51.84 -28.44
N ASP A 72 1.60 50.56 -28.13
CA ASP A 72 1.85 49.55 -29.17
C ASP A 72 1.01 48.29 -28.98
N GLU A 73 0.22 48.03 -30.02
CA GLU A 73 -0.70 46.93 -30.16
C GLU A 73 -0.04 45.57 -29.82
N CYS A 74 -0.72 44.85 -28.93
CA CYS A 74 -0.80 43.38 -28.94
C CYS A 74 0.50 42.54 -28.91
N LYS A 75 1.63 43.06 -28.40
CA LYS A 75 2.85 42.25 -28.15
C LYS A 75 3.09 41.86 -26.69
N SER A 76 2.52 42.60 -25.73
CA SER A 76 2.64 42.28 -24.28
C SER A 76 1.62 41.21 -23.80
N SER A 77 0.52 40.99 -24.54
CA SER A 77 -0.56 40.07 -24.13
C SER A 77 -0.21 38.58 -24.20
N LYS A 78 0.82 38.20 -24.97
CA LYS A 78 1.17 36.80 -25.21
C LYS A 78 1.72 36.10 -23.97
N TRP A 79 2.51 36.79 -23.14
CA TRP A 79 3.16 36.19 -21.96
C TRP A 79 2.20 36.01 -20.77
N ALA A 80 1.34 36.98 -20.50
CA ALA A 80 0.31 36.89 -19.45
C ALA A 80 -0.71 35.77 -19.74
N TRP A 81 -1.17 35.66 -21.00
CA TRP A 81 -2.04 34.56 -21.43
C TRP A 81 -1.38 33.19 -21.32
N CYS A 82 -0.09 33.06 -21.65
CA CYS A 82 0.66 31.82 -21.48
C CYS A 82 0.77 31.41 -20.00
N PHE A 83 0.96 32.35 -19.08
CA PHE A 83 1.03 32.05 -17.65
C PHE A 83 -0.32 31.57 -17.10
N ASP A 84 -1.40 32.32 -17.35
CA ASP A 84 -2.72 31.99 -16.79
C ASP A 84 -3.25 30.68 -17.39
N LEU A 85 -2.98 30.41 -18.69
CA LEU A 85 -3.26 29.13 -19.34
C LEU A 85 -2.44 27.98 -18.75
N ALA A 86 -1.12 28.14 -18.64
CA ALA A 86 -0.24 27.11 -18.07
C ALA A 86 -0.63 26.79 -16.61
N PHE A 87 -0.94 27.82 -15.83
CA PHE A 87 -1.42 27.67 -14.45
C PHE A 87 -2.74 26.89 -14.40
N ALA A 88 -3.73 27.27 -15.20
CA ALA A 88 -5.03 26.62 -15.23
C ALA A 88 -4.93 25.15 -15.66
N VAL A 89 -4.17 24.85 -16.72
CA VAL A 89 -3.94 23.46 -17.18
C VAL A 89 -3.26 22.65 -16.09
N ARG A 90 -2.21 23.18 -15.47
CA ARG A 90 -1.47 22.52 -14.37
C ARG A 90 -2.38 22.24 -13.18
N GLU A 91 -3.22 23.19 -12.77
CA GLU A 91 -4.17 22.99 -11.68
C GLU A 91 -5.21 21.91 -11.99
N MET A 92 -5.76 21.91 -13.21
CA MET A 92 -6.71 20.88 -13.62
C MET A 92 -6.09 19.48 -13.58
N VAL A 93 -4.86 19.34 -14.08
CA VAL A 93 -4.12 18.07 -14.02
C VAL A 93 -3.84 17.63 -12.58
N ALA A 94 -3.40 18.57 -11.73
CA ALA A 94 -3.13 18.29 -10.32
C ALA A 94 -4.40 17.85 -9.59
N ILE A 95 -5.49 18.60 -9.70
CA ILE A 95 -6.77 18.30 -9.04
C ILE A 95 -7.35 16.99 -9.54
N ALA A 96 -7.30 16.71 -10.84
CA ALA A 96 -7.77 15.43 -11.39
C ALA A 96 -6.99 14.24 -10.81
N CYS A 97 -5.66 14.32 -10.78
CA CYS A 97 -4.81 13.25 -10.22
C CYS A 97 -5.03 13.09 -8.71
N LEU A 98 -5.10 14.20 -7.96
CA LEU A 98 -5.35 14.18 -6.52
C LEU A 98 -6.75 13.65 -6.18
N SER A 99 -7.76 13.96 -7.00
CA SER A 99 -9.11 13.42 -6.86
C SER A 99 -9.15 11.93 -7.09
N PHE A 100 -8.43 11.45 -8.12
CA PHE A 100 -8.29 10.02 -8.37
C PHE A 100 -7.59 9.31 -7.20
N GLN A 101 -6.54 9.91 -6.63
CA GLN A 101 -5.85 9.36 -5.46
C GLN A 101 -6.71 9.39 -4.19
N ALA A 102 -7.54 10.42 -3.99
CA ALA A 102 -8.50 10.47 -2.89
C ALA A 102 -9.61 9.42 -3.02
N TYR A 103 -10.13 9.23 -4.24
CA TYR A 103 -11.04 8.13 -4.56
C TYR A 103 -10.40 6.76 -4.27
N GLN A 104 -9.17 6.53 -4.74
CA GLN A 104 -8.44 5.29 -4.46
C GLN A 104 -8.25 5.08 -2.96
N ALA A 105 -7.85 6.12 -2.21
CA ALA A 105 -7.74 6.03 -0.75
C ALA A 105 -9.06 5.59 -0.10
N SER A 106 -10.19 6.17 -0.52
CA SER A 106 -11.53 5.82 0.00
C SER A 106 -11.88 4.33 -0.19
N ARG A 107 -11.38 3.71 -1.26
CA ARG A 107 -11.59 2.30 -1.61
C ARG A 107 -10.65 1.34 -0.90
N TRP A 108 -9.38 1.69 -0.79
CA TRP A 108 -8.32 0.76 -0.34
C TRP A 108 -7.94 0.94 1.14
N VAL A 109 -8.15 2.12 1.72
CA VAL A 109 -7.68 2.44 3.08
C VAL A 109 -8.86 2.43 4.05
N PRO A 110 -8.92 1.49 5.01
CA PRO A 110 -9.99 1.45 6.02
C PRO A 110 -9.88 2.55 7.08
N ARG A 111 -8.72 3.21 7.20
CA ARG A 111 -8.46 4.26 8.20
C ARG A 111 -9.26 5.52 7.91
N VAL A 112 -10.26 5.77 8.76
CA VAL A 112 -11.18 6.91 8.63
C VAL A 112 -10.45 8.24 8.72
N GLU A 113 -9.53 8.39 9.67
CA GLU A 113 -8.74 9.61 9.85
C GLU A 113 -7.94 9.97 8.59
N PHE A 114 -7.35 8.97 7.95
CA PHE A 114 -6.59 9.14 6.73
C PHE A 114 -7.47 9.61 5.57
N ASN A 115 -8.63 8.97 5.38
CA ASN A 115 -9.58 9.35 4.33
C ASN A 115 -10.17 10.75 4.57
N ASN A 116 -10.48 11.09 5.83
CA ASN A 116 -10.96 12.43 6.20
C ASN A 116 -9.91 13.50 5.92
N LEU A 117 -8.65 13.26 6.28
CA LEU A 117 -7.56 14.18 6.03
C LEU A 117 -7.31 14.37 4.52
N ASN A 118 -7.30 13.28 3.77
CA ASN A 118 -7.09 13.30 2.32
C ASN A 118 -8.21 14.08 1.60
N ALA A 119 -9.48 13.81 1.95
CA ALA A 119 -10.62 14.53 1.41
C ALA A 119 -10.60 16.03 1.80
N ALA A 120 -10.33 16.35 3.07
CA ALA A 120 -10.29 17.73 3.55
C ALA A 120 -9.24 18.56 2.81
N ILE A 121 -8.04 18.03 2.61
CA ILE A 121 -6.95 18.76 1.95
C ILE A 121 -7.22 18.91 0.45
N LEU A 122 -7.85 17.92 -0.20
CA LEU A 122 -8.32 18.06 -1.58
C LEU A 122 -9.38 19.16 -1.72
N ILE A 123 -10.34 19.24 -0.80
CA ILE A 123 -11.36 20.30 -0.78
C ILE A 123 -10.70 21.67 -0.60
N ILE A 124 -9.76 21.78 0.34
CA ILE A 124 -8.97 23.01 0.53
C ILE A 124 -8.21 23.38 -0.75
N ALA A 125 -7.61 22.41 -1.44
CA ALA A 125 -6.92 22.65 -2.72
C ALA A 125 -7.85 23.17 -3.82
N CYS A 126 -9.10 22.71 -3.85
CA CYS A 126 -10.10 23.21 -4.77
C CYS A 126 -10.49 24.67 -4.46
N TRP A 127 -10.52 25.07 -3.19
CA TRP A 127 -11.05 26.39 -2.82
C TRP A 127 -9.97 27.47 -2.62
N LEU A 128 -8.78 27.10 -2.18
CA LEU A 128 -7.77 28.08 -1.76
C LEU A 128 -7.25 28.93 -2.92
N THR A 129 -7.01 28.33 -4.08
CA THR A 129 -6.55 29.05 -5.29
C THR A 129 -7.59 30.07 -5.80
N PRO A 130 -8.86 29.72 -6.06
CA PRO A 130 -9.85 30.71 -6.50
C PRO A 130 -10.15 31.77 -5.43
N LEU A 131 -10.15 31.42 -4.14
CA LEU A 131 -10.36 32.39 -3.06
C LEU A 131 -9.20 33.38 -2.93
N THR A 132 -7.94 32.92 -2.95
CA THR A 132 -6.77 33.82 -2.93
C THR A 132 -6.77 34.76 -4.13
N GLN A 133 -7.15 34.27 -5.31
CA GLN A 133 -7.31 35.10 -6.51
C GLN A 133 -8.50 36.06 -6.44
N PHE A 134 -9.53 35.76 -5.65
CA PHE A 134 -10.66 36.66 -5.40
C PHE A 134 -10.28 37.78 -4.42
N PHE A 135 -9.67 37.45 -3.29
CA PHE A 135 -9.33 38.43 -2.26
C PHE A 135 -8.15 39.32 -2.67
N LEU A 136 -7.21 38.80 -3.45
CA LEU A 136 -6.03 39.53 -3.91
C LEU A 136 -6.19 40.13 -5.32
N ARG A 137 -7.42 40.31 -5.82
CA ARG A 137 -7.68 40.93 -7.15
C ARG A 137 -7.01 42.28 -7.35
N LYS A 138 -6.77 43.02 -6.26
CA LYS A 138 -6.08 44.32 -6.26
C LYS A 138 -4.56 44.21 -6.45
N SER A 139 -3.96 43.06 -6.18
CA SER A 139 -2.51 42.82 -6.32
C SER A 139 -2.26 41.54 -7.11
N ILE A 140 -2.12 41.68 -8.42
CA ILE A 140 -1.95 40.56 -9.36
C ILE A 140 -0.69 39.74 -9.02
N ALA A 141 0.42 40.42 -8.71
CA ALA A 141 1.70 39.77 -8.42
C ALA A 141 1.65 38.93 -7.13
N LEU A 142 1.06 39.49 -6.06
CA LEU A 142 0.86 38.78 -4.80
C LEU A 142 -0.13 37.62 -4.96
N SER A 143 -1.20 37.83 -5.73
CA SER A 143 -2.18 36.81 -6.06
C SER A 143 -1.56 35.60 -6.75
N ARG A 144 -0.73 35.83 -7.79
CA ARG A 144 -0.02 34.76 -8.52
C ARG A 144 0.99 34.03 -7.63
N ALA A 145 1.79 34.75 -6.85
CA ALA A 145 2.78 34.16 -5.96
C ALA A 145 2.13 33.28 -4.88
N LEU A 146 1.09 33.78 -4.22
CA LEU A 146 0.41 33.03 -3.15
C LEU A 146 -0.36 31.83 -3.68
N SER A 147 -0.99 31.95 -4.86
CA SER A 147 -1.66 30.82 -5.53
C SER A 147 -0.68 29.68 -5.83
N LEU A 148 0.49 30.00 -6.38
CA LEU A 148 1.52 29.02 -6.70
C LEU A 148 2.11 28.37 -5.44
N LEU A 149 2.36 29.15 -4.39
CA LEU A 149 2.90 28.66 -3.12
C LEU A 149 1.90 27.70 -2.42
N THR A 150 0.65 28.12 -2.29
CA THR A 150 -0.40 27.31 -1.65
C THR A 150 -0.66 26.02 -2.42
N SER A 151 -0.71 26.10 -3.74
CA SER A 151 -0.79 24.96 -4.65
C SER A 151 0.39 23.99 -4.47
N PHE A 152 1.63 24.49 -4.44
CA PHE A 152 2.83 23.69 -4.17
C PHE A 152 2.73 22.93 -2.83
N LEU A 153 2.32 23.62 -1.76
CA LEU A 153 2.21 23.02 -0.42
C LEU A 153 1.15 21.91 -0.37
N LEU A 154 -0.04 22.16 -0.92
CA LEU A 154 -1.14 21.19 -0.89
C LEU A 154 -0.87 19.98 -1.79
N CYS A 155 -0.34 20.18 -3.00
CA CYS A 155 0.09 19.08 -3.86
C CYS A 155 1.18 18.24 -3.19
N THR A 156 2.18 18.88 -2.58
CA THR A 156 3.27 18.17 -1.89
C THR A 156 2.74 17.39 -0.68
N PHE A 157 1.82 17.96 0.09
CA PHE A 157 1.19 17.28 1.22
C PHE A 157 0.47 16.00 0.77
N LEU A 158 -0.45 16.12 -0.18
CA LEU A 158 -1.26 14.99 -0.64
C LEU A 158 -0.42 13.92 -1.34
N ALA A 159 0.56 14.33 -2.15
CA ALA A 159 1.37 13.40 -2.91
C ALA A 159 2.49 12.75 -2.07
N THR A 160 3.02 13.45 -1.05
CA THR A 160 4.23 12.99 -0.32
C THR A 160 3.95 12.68 1.14
N VAL A 161 3.33 13.62 1.86
CA VAL A 161 3.14 13.50 3.31
C VAL A 161 2.15 12.39 3.61
N MET A 162 1.04 12.31 2.86
CA MET A 162 0.03 11.27 3.09
C MET A 162 0.59 9.86 2.91
N GLN A 163 1.35 9.62 1.85
CA GLN A 163 2.00 8.32 1.60
C GLN A 163 3.05 8.00 2.68
N SER A 164 3.77 9.02 3.16
CA SER A 164 4.78 8.86 4.22
C SER A 164 4.13 8.52 5.58
N LEU A 165 2.99 9.14 5.90
CA LEU A 165 2.23 8.82 7.11
C LEU A 165 1.74 7.37 7.09
N LEU A 166 1.23 6.89 5.96
CA LEU A 166 0.83 5.48 5.81
C LEU A 166 2.03 4.53 6.00
N LEU A 167 3.18 4.86 5.40
CA LEU A 167 4.41 4.09 5.58
C LEU A 167 4.87 4.01 7.05
N MET A 168 4.75 5.11 7.79
CA MET A 168 5.11 5.14 9.22
C MET A 168 4.26 4.18 10.05
N TYR A 169 2.97 4.03 9.73
CA TYR A 169 2.12 3.02 10.38
C TYR A 169 2.62 1.59 10.16
N TYR A 170 3.30 1.34 9.03
CA TYR A 170 3.86 0.03 8.68
C TYR A 170 5.31 -0.18 9.10
N ALA A 171 5.97 0.82 9.68
CA ALA A 171 7.37 0.70 10.10
C ALA A 171 7.59 -0.50 11.04
N LYS A 172 6.66 -0.72 11.99
CA LYS A 172 6.70 -1.87 12.91
C LYS A 172 6.47 -3.22 12.22
N THR A 173 5.64 -3.24 11.18
CA THR A 173 5.34 -4.45 10.41
C THR A 173 6.54 -4.86 9.55
N PHE A 174 7.26 -3.90 8.96
CA PHE A 174 8.48 -4.19 8.19
C PHE A 174 9.64 -4.69 9.05
N THR A 175 9.67 -4.36 10.34
CA THR A 175 10.67 -4.83 11.30
C THR A 175 10.20 -6.03 12.13
N MET A 176 9.02 -6.58 11.85
CA MET A 176 8.45 -7.69 12.60
C MET A 176 9.26 -8.97 12.40
N ASP A 177 9.37 -9.78 13.46
CA ASP A 177 9.92 -11.12 13.35
C ASP A 177 9.16 -11.95 12.30
N THR A 178 9.87 -12.72 11.49
CA THR A 178 9.29 -13.45 10.36
C THR A 178 8.25 -14.48 10.80
N THR A 179 8.42 -15.08 11.98
CA THR A 179 7.51 -16.07 12.55
C THR A 179 6.22 -15.38 13.01
N LEU A 180 6.35 -14.28 13.75
CA LEU A 180 5.21 -13.49 14.19
C LEU A 180 4.42 -12.93 12.99
N PHE A 181 5.10 -12.47 11.95
CA PHE A 181 4.46 -11.99 10.72
C PHE A 181 3.68 -13.12 10.02
N ALA A 182 4.26 -14.31 9.92
CA ALA A 182 3.58 -15.48 9.36
C ALA A 182 2.35 -15.88 10.19
N ILE A 183 2.45 -15.88 11.52
CA ILE A 183 1.31 -16.16 12.42
C ILE A 183 0.18 -15.18 12.15
N ARG A 184 0.46 -13.87 12.12
CA ARG A 184 -0.57 -12.86 11.83
C ARG A 184 -1.18 -13.02 10.45
N MET A 185 -0.36 -13.29 9.43
CA MET A 185 -0.84 -13.52 8.06
C MET A 185 -1.79 -14.72 7.96
N ILE A 186 -1.53 -15.77 8.73
CA ILE A 186 -2.28 -17.03 8.67
C ILE A 186 -3.54 -16.94 9.52
N TYR A 187 -3.44 -16.47 10.77
CA TYR A 187 -4.50 -16.60 11.77
C TYR A 187 -5.32 -15.32 12.01
N GLU A 188 -4.77 -14.11 11.86
CA GLU A 188 -5.54 -12.88 12.07
C GLU A 188 -6.41 -12.55 10.82
N PRO A 189 -7.75 -12.51 10.92
CA PRO A 189 -8.65 -12.44 9.77
C PRO A 189 -8.52 -11.10 9.01
N ALA A 190 -8.25 -10.01 9.72
CA ALA A 190 -8.13 -8.69 9.12
C ALA A 190 -6.71 -8.36 8.63
N PHE A 191 -5.68 -9.08 9.08
CA PHE A 191 -4.29 -8.64 8.88
C PHE A 191 -3.95 -8.54 7.39
N LEU A 192 -4.11 -9.63 6.63
CA LEU A 192 -3.80 -9.62 5.21
C LEU A 192 -4.82 -8.84 4.38
N ALA A 193 -6.10 -8.88 4.80
CA ALA A 193 -7.20 -8.16 4.16
C ALA A 193 -7.06 -6.63 4.26
N VAL A 194 -6.36 -6.11 5.26
CA VAL A 194 -6.03 -4.67 5.39
C VAL A 194 -4.66 -4.36 4.80
N LEU A 195 -3.67 -5.20 5.08
CA LEU A 195 -2.29 -5.02 4.65
C LEU A 195 -2.16 -4.99 3.12
N ALA A 196 -2.81 -5.91 2.41
CA ALA A 196 -2.74 -5.97 0.95
C ALA A 196 -3.28 -4.69 0.27
N PRO A 197 -4.52 -4.21 0.54
CA PRO A 197 -5.03 -3.01 -0.10
C PRO A 197 -4.33 -1.72 0.33
N GLU A 198 -3.94 -1.55 1.60
CA GLU A 198 -3.17 -0.36 2.02
C GLU A 198 -1.81 -0.29 1.33
N ASN A 199 -1.15 -1.43 1.08
CA ASN A 199 0.09 -1.44 0.28
C ASN A 199 -0.14 -1.13 -1.19
N ARG A 200 -1.27 -1.52 -1.80
CA ARG A 200 -1.67 -1.05 -3.14
C ARG A 200 -1.94 0.45 -3.19
N MET A 201 -2.26 1.07 -2.05
CA MET A 201 -2.32 2.52 -1.93
C MET A 201 -0.94 3.16 -1.76
N MET A 202 0.05 2.44 -1.24
CA MET A 202 1.40 2.96 -1.04
C MET A 202 2.29 2.80 -2.28
N PHE A 203 2.08 1.73 -3.04
CA PHE A 203 2.86 1.39 -4.23
C PHE A 203 1.99 1.32 -5.47
N ALA A 204 2.56 1.73 -6.61
CA ALA A 204 1.87 1.70 -7.87
C ALA A 204 1.60 0.25 -8.30
N THR A 205 0.33 -0.05 -8.51
CA THR A 205 -0.14 -1.35 -8.96
C THR A 205 0.03 -1.54 -10.47
N THR A 206 -0.06 -0.43 -11.22
CA THR A 206 0.07 -0.37 -12.68
C THR A 206 0.86 0.87 -13.11
N VAL A 207 1.26 0.92 -14.39
CA VAL A 207 1.90 2.13 -14.96
C VAL A 207 0.95 3.34 -14.94
N GLY A 208 -0.34 3.14 -15.19
CA GLY A 208 -1.34 4.22 -15.13
C GLY A 208 -1.50 4.77 -13.70
N ASP A 209 -1.57 3.87 -12.72
CA ASP A 209 -1.59 4.25 -11.29
C ASP A 209 -0.31 5.01 -10.92
N PHE A 210 0.86 4.54 -11.35
CA PHE A 210 2.13 5.25 -11.17
C PHE A 210 2.09 6.67 -11.75
N ILE A 211 1.64 6.84 -12.99
CA ILE A 211 1.55 8.16 -13.65
C ILE A 211 0.65 9.09 -12.82
N SER A 212 -0.51 8.62 -12.37
CA SER A 212 -1.44 9.43 -11.56
C SER A 212 -0.85 9.89 -10.22
N ARG A 213 0.10 9.13 -9.67
CA ARG A 213 0.84 9.47 -8.44
C ARG A 213 2.02 10.38 -8.72
N LEU A 214 2.66 10.23 -9.89
CA LEU A 214 3.81 11.03 -10.31
C LEU A 214 3.42 12.45 -10.72
N LEU A 215 2.33 12.62 -11.46
CA LEU A 215 1.88 13.91 -12.01
C LEU A 215 1.72 15.01 -10.95
N PRO A 216 1.11 14.77 -9.77
CA PRO A 216 1.07 15.76 -8.70
C PRO A 216 2.45 16.29 -8.27
N HIS A 217 3.50 15.46 -8.28
CA HIS A 217 4.86 15.91 -8.00
C HIS A 217 5.42 16.75 -9.16
N VAL A 218 5.16 16.37 -10.40
CA VAL A 218 5.57 17.18 -11.58
C VAL A 218 4.87 18.54 -11.55
N CYS A 219 3.56 18.58 -11.28
CA CYS A 219 2.81 19.83 -11.11
C CYS A 219 3.38 20.68 -9.98
N SER A 220 3.75 20.07 -8.85
CA SER A 220 4.40 20.75 -7.72
C SER A 220 5.73 21.39 -8.12
N PHE A 221 6.58 20.66 -8.86
CA PHE A 221 7.82 21.19 -9.42
C PHE A 221 7.58 22.37 -10.36
N VAL A 222 6.61 22.24 -11.29
CA VAL A 222 6.25 23.32 -12.21
C VAL A 222 5.79 24.57 -11.45
N SER A 223 5.07 24.41 -10.33
CA SER A 223 4.71 25.56 -9.48
C SER A 223 5.91 26.29 -8.92
N LEU A 224 6.98 25.59 -8.52
CA LEU A 224 8.22 26.23 -8.07
C LEU A 224 8.94 26.98 -9.20
N VAL A 225 8.95 26.42 -10.41
CA VAL A 225 9.54 27.10 -11.59
C VAL A 225 8.75 28.37 -11.93
N MET A 226 7.42 28.28 -11.95
CA MET A 226 6.55 29.44 -12.18
C MET A 226 6.71 30.49 -11.05
N LEU A 227 6.88 30.05 -9.81
CA LEU A 227 7.07 30.94 -8.66
C LEU A 227 8.39 31.70 -8.74
N GLU A 228 9.48 31.06 -9.16
CA GLU A 228 10.75 31.75 -9.44
C GLU A 228 10.56 32.88 -10.46
N GLY A 229 9.77 32.62 -11.52
CA GLY A 229 9.44 33.61 -12.55
C GLY A 229 8.66 34.81 -12.01
N VAL A 230 7.75 34.60 -11.06
CA VAL A 230 6.94 35.67 -10.43
C VAL A 230 7.77 36.49 -9.41
N ILE A 231 8.76 35.86 -8.78
CA ILE A 231 9.62 36.47 -7.74
C ILE A 231 10.84 37.21 -8.34
N SER A 232 11.18 36.99 -9.62
CA SER A 232 12.45 37.49 -10.21
C SER A 232 12.34 38.77 -11.07
N ARG A 233 13.32 39.68 -10.83
CA ARG A 233 13.84 40.86 -11.59
C ARG A 233 13.09 42.21 -11.54
N ARG A 234 13.73 43.19 -10.87
CA ARG A 234 13.97 44.55 -11.43
C ARG A 234 15.33 44.51 -12.14
N GLY A 235 15.34 44.45 -13.47
CA GLY A 235 16.55 44.63 -14.25
C GLY A 235 16.79 46.12 -14.48
N GLU A 236 17.32 46.83 -13.51
CA GLU A 236 17.72 48.23 -13.72
C GLU A 236 19.06 48.24 -14.46
N LYS A 237 19.00 48.17 -15.79
CA LYS A 237 20.12 48.50 -16.67
C LYS A 237 19.90 49.95 -17.11
N ILE A 238 20.38 50.90 -16.32
CA ILE A 238 20.54 52.28 -16.80
C ILE A 238 21.78 52.27 -17.69
N ASN A 239 21.58 52.18 -19.01
CA ASN A 239 22.61 52.54 -19.96
C ASN A 239 22.58 54.08 -20.09
N PRO A 240 23.68 54.81 -19.85
CA PRO A 240 23.73 56.22 -20.24
C PRO A 240 23.75 56.26 -21.76
N SER A 241 22.65 56.70 -22.38
CA SER A 241 22.63 57.03 -23.79
C SER A 241 23.49 58.27 -24.00
N SER A 242 24.64 58.08 -24.65
CA SER A 242 25.33 59.16 -25.32
C SER A 242 24.63 59.43 -26.66
N GLY A 243 24.46 60.73 -26.98
CA GLY A 243 24.22 61.22 -28.33
C GLY A 243 22.77 61.57 -28.67
N GLY A 244 22.45 62.87 -28.68
CA GLY A 244 21.27 63.40 -29.37
C GLY A 244 20.65 64.63 -28.73
N THR A 245 21.09 65.82 -29.18
CA THR A 245 20.60 67.16 -28.88
C THR A 245 19.10 67.27 -28.53
N SER A 246 18.80 67.78 -27.33
CA SER A 246 17.55 68.49 -27.05
C SER A 246 17.81 69.63 -26.08
N LYS A 247 17.23 70.78 -26.42
CA LYS A 247 17.50 72.11 -25.88
C LYS A 247 17.28 72.15 -24.36
N VAL A 248 18.23 72.79 -23.69
CA VAL A 248 18.16 73.24 -22.30
C VAL A 248 17.00 74.23 -22.15
N ASP A 249 16.08 73.96 -21.22
CA ASP A 249 15.13 74.95 -20.69
C ASP A 249 15.79 75.60 -19.44
N PRO A 250 15.94 76.94 -19.34
CA PRO A 250 16.84 77.57 -18.37
C PRO A 250 16.37 77.64 -16.91
N ASN A 251 15.33 76.92 -16.49
CA ASN A 251 14.69 77.18 -15.20
C ASN A 251 14.35 75.95 -14.35
N GLN A 252 15.25 74.97 -14.30
CA GLN A 252 15.17 73.94 -13.27
C GLN A 252 16.48 73.83 -12.49
N ILE A 253 16.40 74.22 -11.22
CA ILE A 253 17.49 74.26 -10.25
C ILE A 253 17.99 72.83 -10.03
N VAL A 254 19.22 72.57 -10.47
CA VAL A 254 19.98 71.35 -10.18
C VAL A 254 20.79 71.60 -8.90
N THR A 255 20.46 70.94 -7.81
CA THR A 255 21.40 70.78 -6.69
C THR A 255 22.30 69.58 -6.99
N VAL A 256 23.52 69.88 -7.44
CA VAL A 256 24.62 68.92 -7.57
C VAL A 256 25.34 68.87 -6.22
N GLU A 257 25.41 67.70 -5.60
CA GLU A 257 26.30 67.47 -4.46
C GLU A 257 27.42 66.54 -4.93
N THR A 258 28.56 67.13 -5.31
CA THR A 258 29.82 66.45 -5.62
C THR A 258 30.71 66.45 -4.38
N LEU A 259 31.20 65.26 -4.01
CA LEU A 259 32.23 65.05 -2.99
C LEU A 259 33.62 65.12 -3.64
N ASP A 260 34.48 66.02 -3.15
CA ASP A 260 35.94 65.86 -3.10
C ASP A 260 36.52 66.78 -2.00
N ALA A 261 37.43 66.22 -1.18
CA ALA A 261 38.14 66.82 -0.03
C ALA A 261 39.40 67.63 -0.49
N PRO A 262 40.23 68.34 0.34
CA PRO A 262 40.43 68.22 1.79
C PRO A 262 40.74 69.52 2.62
N ASP A 263 40.99 69.27 3.91
CA ASP A 263 41.75 70.04 4.91
C ASP A 263 41.11 71.13 5.82
N SER A 264 41.29 70.82 7.12
CA SER A 264 41.46 71.68 8.30
C SER A 264 40.25 72.10 9.18
N ALA A 265 40.24 71.44 10.35
CA ALA A 265 39.93 71.94 11.70
C ALA A 265 38.48 72.04 12.24
N SER A 266 38.28 71.22 13.29
CA SER A 266 37.43 71.39 14.50
C SER A 266 36.01 70.80 14.53
N ASN A 267 35.89 69.74 15.35
CA ASN A 267 34.80 69.25 16.22
C ASN A 267 33.45 70.03 16.16
N THR A 268 32.26 69.45 16.26
CA THR A 268 31.77 68.34 17.09
C THR A 268 30.37 67.92 16.60
N ALA A 269 29.98 66.67 16.82
CA ALA A 269 28.69 66.09 16.43
C ALA A 269 27.45 66.73 17.07
N HIS A 270 26.32 66.74 16.35
CA HIS A 270 25.00 66.47 16.93
C HIS A 270 24.06 65.86 15.89
N LEU A 271 23.58 64.65 16.17
CA LEU A 271 22.45 64.02 15.48
C LEU A 271 21.15 64.72 15.88
N GLU A 272 20.24 64.96 14.94
CA GLU A 272 18.81 64.77 15.20
C GLU A 272 17.93 64.55 13.95
N ALA A 273 17.01 63.59 14.16
CA ALA A 273 15.90 63.01 13.40
C ALA A 273 15.33 63.73 12.14
N GLY A 274 15.34 63.02 11.01
CA GLY A 274 14.56 63.32 9.81
C GLY A 274 13.41 62.32 9.58
N THR A 275 12.19 62.85 9.58
CA THR A 275 10.89 62.16 9.67
C THR A 275 10.46 61.40 8.42
N SER A 276 9.87 60.23 8.65
CA SER A 276 9.17 59.37 7.69
C SER A 276 7.83 59.96 7.23
N THR A 277 7.84 60.84 6.22
CA THR A 277 6.57 61.36 5.64
C THR A 277 6.51 61.41 4.12
N LYS A 278 7.63 61.33 3.37
CA LYS A 278 7.59 61.36 1.90
C LYS A 278 7.09 60.05 1.25
N ALA A 279 7.42 58.90 1.81
CA ALA A 279 7.01 57.59 1.26
C ALA A 279 5.51 57.28 1.41
N LEU A 280 4.83 57.89 2.40
CA LEU A 280 3.41 57.65 2.69
C LEU A 280 2.48 58.50 1.78
N VAL A 281 2.96 59.66 1.32
CA VAL A 281 2.20 60.56 0.45
C VAL A 281 2.25 60.09 -1.01
N GLU A 282 3.40 59.61 -1.47
CA GLU A 282 3.53 59.00 -2.81
C GLU A 282 2.76 57.68 -2.93
N SER A 283 2.64 56.90 -1.84
CA SER A 283 1.86 55.65 -1.88
C SER A 283 0.35 55.89 -1.96
N ARG A 284 -0.18 56.95 -1.32
CA ARG A 284 -1.62 57.26 -1.34
C ARG A 284 -2.06 57.96 -2.64
N ALA A 285 -1.20 58.77 -3.25
CA ALA A 285 -1.49 59.41 -4.54
C ALA A 285 -1.50 58.39 -5.71
N ALA A 286 -0.68 57.34 -5.65
CA ALA A 286 -0.73 56.23 -6.60
C ALA A 286 -1.99 55.36 -6.45
N GLU A 287 -2.58 55.30 -5.24
CA GLU A 287 -3.76 54.48 -4.93
C GLU A 287 -5.07 55.15 -5.39
N GLN A 288 -5.19 56.48 -5.34
CA GLN A 288 -6.40 57.21 -5.77
C GLN A 288 -6.51 57.38 -7.29
N THR A 289 -5.41 57.36 -8.05
CA THR A 289 -5.44 57.57 -9.51
C THR A 289 -5.76 56.30 -10.30
N GLN A 290 -5.81 55.12 -9.65
CA GLN A 290 -6.19 53.83 -10.25
C GLN A 290 -7.70 53.53 -10.25
N ALA A 291 -8.55 54.42 -9.73
CA ALA A 291 -10.00 54.23 -9.74
C ALA A 291 -10.67 54.57 -11.10
N GLY A 292 -9.93 55.12 -12.06
CA GLY A 292 -10.46 55.54 -13.36
C GLY A 292 -10.02 54.66 -14.53
N LYS A 293 -11.00 54.00 -15.17
CA LYS A 293 -10.93 53.27 -16.46
C LYS A 293 -10.12 51.97 -16.49
N LEU A 294 -10.72 50.93 -15.92
CA LEU A 294 -10.50 49.55 -16.37
C LEU A 294 -11.35 49.31 -17.64
N THR A 295 -10.77 49.42 -18.83
CA THR A 295 -11.40 48.86 -20.04
C THR A 295 -11.27 47.35 -19.96
N THR A 296 -12.26 46.72 -19.34
CA THR A 296 -12.48 45.28 -19.41
C THR A 296 -12.82 44.92 -20.85
N ASN A 297 -11.96 44.16 -21.53
CA ASN A 297 -12.37 43.36 -22.68
C ASN A 297 -12.87 42.01 -22.13
N PRO A 298 -14.19 41.78 -22.03
CA PRO A 298 -14.75 40.62 -21.30
C PRO A 298 -14.57 39.29 -22.05
N GLY A 299 -14.27 39.31 -23.35
CA GLY A 299 -14.17 38.11 -24.20
C GLY A 299 -12.96 37.20 -23.95
N CYS A 300 -11.93 37.66 -23.22
CA CYS A 300 -10.67 36.93 -23.06
C CYS A 300 -10.46 36.31 -21.66
N ALA A 301 -11.16 36.79 -20.62
CA ALA A 301 -10.98 36.30 -19.24
C ALA A 301 -12.04 35.27 -18.80
N TRP A 302 -13.14 35.13 -19.54
CA TRP A 302 -14.24 34.23 -19.21
C TRP A 302 -13.85 32.75 -19.08
N PRO A 303 -12.95 32.14 -19.90
CA PRO A 303 -12.66 30.71 -19.74
C PRO A 303 -11.93 30.42 -18.42
N PHE A 304 -11.11 31.35 -17.94
CA PHE A 304 -10.41 31.24 -16.66
C PHE A 304 -11.35 31.40 -15.46
N VAL A 305 -12.37 32.26 -15.59
CA VAL A 305 -13.43 32.39 -14.58
C VAL A 305 -14.25 31.10 -14.52
N VAL A 306 -14.60 30.51 -15.66
CA VAL A 306 -15.31 29.23 -15.75
C VAL A 306 -14.50 28.12 -15.06
N VAL A 307 -13.21 27.98 -15.35
CA VAL A 307 -12.35 26.96 -14.71
C VAL A 307 -12.35 27.10 -13.19
N LYS A 308 -12.23 28.32 -12.66
CA LYS A 308 -12.25 28.57 -11.20
C LYS A 308 -13.58 28.17 -10.57
N ILE A 309 -14.70 28.49 -11.23
CA ILE A 309 -16.03 28.10 -10.78
C ILE A 309 -16.18 26.57 -10.80
N CYS A 310 -15.75 25.92 -11.89
CA CYS A 310 -15.77 24.46 -12.01
C CYS A 310 -14.97 23.79 -10.88
N VAL A 311 -13.78 24.31 -10.56
CA VAL A 311 -12.95 23.78 -9.47
C VAL A 311 -13.60 23.99 -8.10
N MET A 312 -14.24 25.15 -7.86
CA MET A 312 -15.01 25.39 -6.62
C MET A 312 -16.16 24.39 -6.47
N ILE A 313 -16.94 24.21 -7.54
CA ILE A 313 -18.05 23.25 -7.61
C ILE A 313 -17.52 21.83 -7.39
N TRP A 314 -16.37 21.48 -7.97
CA TRP A 314 -15.74 20.17 -7.75
C TRP A 314 -15.43 19.93 -6.27
N GLY A 315 -14.94 20.92 -5.54
CA GLY A 315 -14.74 20.80 -4.09
C GLY A 315 -16.04 20.54 -3.31
N VAL A 316 -17.16 21.14 -3.72
CA VAL A 316 -18.49 20.86 -3.14
C VAL A 316 -18.92 19.42 -3.46
N LEU A 317 -18.71 18.96 -4.69
CA LEU A 317 -19.03 17.59 -5.10
C LEU A 317 -18.20 16.56 -4.32
N VAL A 318 -16.89 16.78 -4.19
CA VAL A 318 -16.00 15.93 -3.38
C VAL A 318 -16.48 15.86 -1.93
N LEU A 319 -16.84 16.99 -1.32
CA LEU A 319 -17.41 17.02 0.03
C LEU A 319 -18.70 16.20 0.11
N ALA A 320 -19.60 16.36 -0.86
CA ALA A 320 -20.86 15.61 -0.90
C ALA A 320 -20.62 14.09 -1.04
N PHE A 321 -19.71 13.67 -1.91
CA PHE A 321 -19.35 12.26 -2.09
C PHE A 321 -18.71 11.68 -0.82
N HIS A 322 -17.82 12.43 -0.18
CA HIS A 322 -17.19 12.01 1.07
C HIS A 322 -18.19 11.88 2.20
N LEU A 323 -19.07 12.87 2.40
CA LEU A 323 -20.10 12.82 3.42
C LEU A 323 -21.10 11.68 3.18
N LYS A 324 -21.48 11.44 1.92
CA LYS A 324 -22.33 10.30 1.55
C LYS A 324 -21.66 8.98 1.93
N ALA A 325 -20.41 8.77 1.52
CA ALA A 325 -19.65 7.56 1.83
C ALA A 325 -19.48 7.36 3.35
N GLN A 326 -19.24 8.42 4.12
CA GLN A 326 -19.16 8.34 5.58
C GLN A 326 -20.53 8.00 6.21
N SER A 327 -21.62 8.54 5.67
CA SER A 327 -22.97 8.34 6.23
C SER A 327 -23.47 6.90 6.06
N GLN A 328 -23.12 6.24 4.96
CA GLN A 328 -23.56 4.87 4.67
C GLN A 328 -22.94 3.82 5.61
N HIS A 329 -21.87 4.17 6.33
CA HIS A 329 -21.12 3.26 7.20
C HIS A 329 -21.25 3.62 8.70
N LYS A 330 -22.33 4.31 9.10
CA LYS A 330 -22.59 4.62 10.52
C LYS A 330 -22.91 3.38 11.35
N SER A 331 -23.54 2.36 10.75
CA SER A 331 -23.77 1.05 11.37
C SER A 331 -22.78 0.04 10.77
N GLN A 332 -21.84 -0.44 11.58
CA GLN A 332 -20.93 -1.51 11.18
C GLN A 332 -21.71 -2.82 11.10
N LEU A 333 -21.60 -3.51 9.97
CA LEU A 333 -22.17 -4.85 9.81
C LEU A 333 -21.53 -5.78 10.83
N ALA A 334 -22.36 -6.49 11.61
CA ALA A 334 -21.88 -7.48 12.57
C ALA A 334 -21.02 -8.54 11.87
N GLY A 335 -19.88 -8.89 12.46
CA GLY A 335 -18.90 -9.79 11.83
C GLY A 335 -17.94 -9.11 10.85
N CYS A 336 -18.10 -7.83 10.51
CA CYS A 336 -17.11 -7.10 9.71
C CYS A 336 -15.97 -6.54 10.59
N PHE A 337 -14.76 -7.06 10.43
CA PHE A 337 -13.59 -6.69 11.26
C PHE A 337 -12.90 -5.41 10.77
N SER A 338 -13.01 -5.09 9.48
CA SER A 338 -12.43 -3.89 8.89
C SER A 338 -13.22 -3.48 7.66
N ALA A 339 -13.49 -2.18 7.50
CA ALA A 339 -14.33 -1.66 6.44
C ALA A 339 -13.75 -0.39 5.81
N THR A 340 -13.89 -0.26 4.50
CA THR A 340 -13.55 0.95 3.74
C THR A 340 -14.82 1.75 3.44
N ARG A 341 -14.65 2.96 2.89
CA ARG A 341 -15.76 3.89 2.60
C ARG A 341 -15.61 4.44 1.18
N PRO A 342 -15.68 3.57 0.17
CA PRO A 342 -15.49 3.94 -1.23
C PRO A 342 -16.50 5.01 -1.65
N TRP A 343 -16.03 6.04 -2.33
CA TRP A 343 -16.96 6.94 -3.02
C TRP A 343 -17.65 6.20 -4.17
N PHE A 344 -18.89 6.58 -4.46
CA PHE A 344 -19.69 6.04 -5.57
C PHE A 344 -20.09 4.56 -5.46
N ASN A 345 -19.75 3.87 -4.38
CA ASN A 345 -20.27 2.53 -4.13
C ASN A 345 -21.41 2.58 -3.10
N SER A 346 -22.43 1.77 -3.31
CA SER A 346 -23.56 1.62 -2.38
C SER A 346 -23.50 0.33 -1.56
N LYS A 347 -22.66 -0.63 -1.97
CA LYS A 347 -22.50 -1.92 -1.29
C LYS A 347 -21.70 -1.79 0.00
N VAL A 348 -21.85 -2.77 0.89
CA VAL A 348 -21.12 -2.84 2.15
C VAL A 348 -19.67 -3.24 1.89
N SER A 349 -18.76 -2.26 1.94
CA SER A 349 -17.33 -2.48 1.71
C SER A 349 -16.63 -3.01 2.97
N CYS A 350 -16.69 -4.33 3.17
CA CYS A 350 -16.01 -5.04 4.24
C CYS A 350 -14.75 -5.75 3.71
N LEU A 351 -13.60 -5.53 4.34
CA LEU A 351 -12.33 -6.17 3.98
C LEU A 351 -12.20 -7.57 4.57
N ALA A 352 -12.67 -7.78 5.80
CA ALA A 352 -12.61 -9.06 6.49
C ALA A 352 -13.94 -9.35 7.18
N PHE A 353 -14.62 -10.39 6.73
CA PHE A 353 -15.94 -10.77 7.22
C PHE A 353 -15.89 -12.14 7.90
N VAL A 354 -16.45 -12.20 9.10
CA VAL A 354 -16.57 -13.39 9.92
C VAL A 354 -18.05 -13.69 10.09
N TYR A 355 -18.49 -14.81 9.52
CA TYR A 355 -19.83 -15.33 9.76
C TYR A 355 -19.79 -16.25 10.97
N ASN A 356 -20.13 -15.71 12.14
CA ASN A 356 -20.29 -16.49 13.36
C ASN A 356 -21.74 -16.98 13.47
N CYS A 357 -21.95 -18.29 13.32
CA CYS A 357 -23.28 -18.90 13.34
C CYS A 357 -24.01 -18.70 14.69
N GLU A 358 -23.29 -18.65 15.82
CA GLU A 358 -23.88 -18.40 17.14
C GLU A 358 -24.41 -16.96 17.25
N GLU A 359 -23.64 -15.97 16.80
CA GLU A 359 -24.06 -14.57 16.78
C GLU A 359 -25.23 -14.34 15.82
N GLN A 360 -25.19 -14.99 14.65
CA GLN A 360 -26.24 -14.91 13.64
C GLN A 360 -27.48 -15.75 13.99
N ARG A 361 -27.43 -16.52 15.10
CA ARG A 361 -28.46 -17.48 15.52
C ARG A 361 -28.89 -18.41 14.38
N ALA A 362 -27.89 -18.86 13.62
CA ALA A 362 -28.05 -19.68 12.44
C ALA A 362 -27.26 -20.99 12.60
N VAL A 363 -27.71 -22.05 11.95
CA VAL A 363 -26.99 -23.34 11.93
C VAL A 363 -25.87 -23.33 10.88
N SER A 364 -26.09 -22.57 9.79
CA SER A 364 -25.18 -22.43 8.66
C SER A 364 -25.45 -21.11 7.93
N PRO A 365 -24.44 -20.49 7.30
CA PRO A 365 -24.66 -19.44 6.31
C PRO A 365 -25.53 -19.91 5.13
N THR A 366 -26.25 -18.97 4.51
CA THR A 366 -27.03 -19.20 3.29
C THR A 366 -26.73 -18.14 2.24
N ASN A 367 -26.92 -18.48 0.96
CA ASN A 367 -26.78 -17.51 -0.14
C ASN A 367 -27.72 -16.29 0.05
N ALA A 368 -28.93 -16.51 0.58
CA ALA A 368 -29.88 -15.42 0.87
C ALA A 368 -29.37 -14.48 1.96
N ALA A 369 -28.74 -15.01 3.02
CA ALA A 369 -28.13 -14.18 4.06
C ALA A 369 -26.99 -13.31 3.48
N PHE A 370 -26.12 -13.89 2.64
CA PHE A 370 -25.06 -13.14 1.98
C PHE A 370 -25.58 -12.08 1.00
N ALA A 371 -26.66 -12.37 0.28
CA ALA A 371 -27.32 -11.38 -0.57
C ALA A 371 -27.90 -10.23 0.27
N ALA A 372 -28.44 -10.52 1.46
CA ALA A 372 -28.97 -9.49 2.37
C ALA A 372 -27.88 -8.61 2.99
N PHE A 373 -26.67 -9.12 3.19
CA PHE A 373 -25.53 -8.31 3.64
C PHE A 373 -25.02 -7.33 2.56
N ASP A 374 -25.35 -7.58 1.28
CA ASP A 374 -24.94 -6.78 0.12
C ASP A 374 -23.44 -6.39 0.16
N LEU A 375 -22.59 -7.39 0.45
CA LEU A 375 -21.15 -7.22 0.53
C LEU A 375 -20.57 -6.81 -0.83
N ASP A 376 -19.62 -5.88 -0.81
CA ASP A 376 -18.85 -5.48 -1.98
C ASP A 376 -17.89 -6.60 -2.40
N PRO A 377 -18.08 -7.23 -3.58
CA PRO A 377 -17.26 -8.37 -3.97
C PRO A 377 -15.79 -8.01 -4.21
N ASP A 378 -15.52 -6.75 -4.56
CA ASP A 378 -14.20 -6.25 -4.87
C ASP A 378 -13.44 -5.74 -3.63
N ALA A 379 -14.07 -5.74 -2.46
CA ALA A 379 -13.44 -5.33 -1.20
C ALA A 379 -13.04 -6.53 -0.33
N LEU A 380 -13.81 -7.61 -0.37
CA LEU A 380 -13.67 -8.72 0.57
C LEU A 380 -12.37 -9.51 0.35
N GLY A 381 -11.43 -9.33 1.29
CA GLY A 381 -10.12 -9.99 1.32
C GLY A 381 -10.04 -11.19 2.27
N SER A 382 -10.95 -11.31 3.24
CA SER A 382 -11.03 -12.48 4.13
C SER A 382 -12.49 -12.84 4.39
N LEU A 383 -12.80 -14.13 4.29
CA LEU A 383 -14.11 -14.69 4.61
C LEU A 383 -13.95 -15.91 5.51
N ASN A 384 -14.52 -15.84 6.71
CA ASN A 384 -14.34 -16.88 7.72
C ASN A 384 -15.69 -17.38 8.25
N PHE A 385 -15.80 -18.68 8.49
CA PHE A 385 -16.99 -19.33 9.04
C PHE A 385 -16.66 -19.92 10.41
N VAL A 386 -17.42 -19.51 11.43
CA VAL A 386 -17.08 -19.81 12.83
C VAL A 386 -18.30 -20.29 13.61
N ASN A 387 -18.08 -21.26 14.50
CA ASN A 387 -19.08 -21.82 15.41
C ASN A 387 -20.34 -22.33 14.69
N CYS A 388 -20.19 -22.90 13.50
CA CYS A 388 -21.31 -23.40 12.71
C CYS A 388 -21.56 -24.89 12.97
N PRO A 389 -22.68 -25.27 13.63
CA PRO A 389 -22.95 -26.65 14.01
C PRO A 389 -23.29 -27.58 12.84
N ALA A 390 -23.67 -27.05 11.67
CA ALA A 390 -23.86 -27.84 10.45
C ALA A 390 -23.52 -27.02 9.20
N LEU A 391 -22.26 -26.59 9.09
CA LEU A 391 -21.75 -25.71 8.04
C LEU A 391 -21.93 -26.32 6.64
N ILE A 392 -22.66 -25.59 5.81
CA ILE A 392 -22.72 -25.74 4.36
C ILE A 392 -22.08 -24.48 3.76
N VAL A 393 -20.94 -24.64 3.08
CA VAL A 393 -20.25 -23.49 2.47
C VAL A 393 -21.09 -22.94 1.32
N PRO A 394 -21.51 -21.66 1.34
CA PRO A 394 -22.43 -21.10 0.36
C PRO A 394 -21.72 -20.81 -0.98
N SER A 395 -22.38 -21.09 -2.11
CA SER A 395 -21.81 -20.87 -3.45
C SER A 395 -21.50 -19.41 -3.78
N VAL A 396 -22.12 -18.45 -3.07
CA VAL A 396 -21.77 -17.03 -3.15
C VAL A 396 -20.30 -16.74 -2.89
N ILE A 397 -19.58 -17.64 -2.21
CA ILE A 397 -18.13 -17.50 -1.98
C ILE A 397 -17.37 -17.26 -3.29
N GLN A 398 -17.79 -17.86 -4.41
CA GLN A 398 -17.14 -17.72 -5.73
C GLN A 398 -17.23 -16.30 -6.30
N THR A 399 -18.12 -15.46 -5.78
CA THR A 399 -18.28 -14.08 -6.25
C THR A 399 -17.21 -13.13 -5.75
N PHE A 400 -16.33 -13.56 -4.83
CA PHE A 400 -15.32 -12.72 -4.19
C PHE A 400 -13.90 -12.92 -4.77
N PRO A 401 -13.48 -12.18 -5.81
CA PRO A 401 -12.19 -12.37 -6.47
C PRO A 401 -10.98 -11.88 -5.67
N GLN A 402 -11.19 -11.04 -4.66
CA GLN A 402 -10.12 -10.47 -3.84
C GLN A 402 -9.79 -11.30 -2.59
N LEU A 403 -10.43 -12.46 -2.39
CA LEU A 403 -10.15 -13.31 -1.24
C LEU A 403 -8.68 -13.69 -1.16
N HIS A 404 -8.08 -13.42 -0.01
CA HIS A 404 -6.73 -13.79 0.37
C HIS A 404 -6.73 -14.93 1.40
N ILE A 405 -7.74 -14.97 2.26
CA ILE A 405 -7.84 -15.92 3.37
C ILE A 405 -9.27 -16.47 3.45
N VAL A 406 -9.38 -17.79 3.60
CA VAL A 406 -10.61 -18.46 4.03
C VAL A 406 -10.30 -19.32 5.25
N GLN A 407 -11.06 -19.12 6.33
CA GLN A 407 -10.93 -19.91 7.55
C GLN A 407 -12.25 -20.57 7.95
N ILE A 408 -12.16 -21.80 8.46
CA ILE A 408 -13.26 -22.48 9.13
C ILE A 408 -12.78 -22.86 10.53
N TYR A 409 -13.50 -22.43 11.56
CA TYR A 409 -13.14 -22.67 12.95
C TYR A 409 -14.30 -23.25 13.75
N ASN A 410 -14.00 -24.24 14.59
CA ASN A 410 -14.92 -24.80 15.58
C ASN A 410 -16.31 -25.13 14.99
N SER A 411 -16.33 -25.85 13.87
CA SER A 411 -17.54 -26.07 13.08
C SER A 411 -17.65 -27.52 12.62
N ALA A 412 -18.87 -27.99 12.33
CA ALA A 412 -19.08 -29.27 11.67
C ALA A 412 -19.41 -29.04 10.19
N LEU A 413 -18.47 -29.38 9.31
CA LEU A 413 -18.58 -29.24 7.88
C LEU A 413 -19.42 -30.38 7.29
N VAL A 414 -20.65 -30.06 6.92
CA VAL A 414 -21.61 -31.00 6.32
C VAL A 414 -21.43 -31.06 4.82
N ALA A 415 -21.30 -29.90 4.16
CA ALA A 415 -21.13 -29.84 2.72
C ALA A 415 -20.26 -28.66 2.29
N TRP A 416 -19.37 -28.93 1.33
CA TRP A 416 -18.62 -27.92 0.60
C TRP A 416 -18.58 -28.37 -0.86
N GLY A 417 -19.60 -27.97 -1.61
CA GLY A 417 -19.80 -28.40 -3.00
C GLY A 417 -18.81 -27.77 -3.98
N SER A 418 -18.79 -28.32 -5.20
CA SER A 418 -18.00 -27.77 -6.32
C SER A 418 -18.51 -26.39 -6.80
N ASP A 419 -19.77 -26.07 -6.53
CA ASP A 419 -20.39 -24.76 -6.75
C ASP A 419 -19.91 -23.70 -5.74
N ALA A 420 -19.21 -24.11 -4.70
CA ALA A 420 -18.53 -23.24 -3.74
C ALA A 420 -16.99 -23.46 -3.78
N ALA A 421 -16.48 -23.97 -4.90
CA ALA A 421 -15.07 -24.34 -5.02
C ALA A 421 -14.12 -23.14 -5.03
N LEU A 422 -13.03 -23.27 -4.27
CA LEU A 422 -11.95 -22.27 -4.21
C LEU A 422 -10.95 -22.54 -5.33
N VAL A 423 -11.30 -22.16 -6.56
CA VAL A 423 -10.48 -22.39 -7.75
C VAL A 423 -9.77 -21.13 -8.26
N GLN A 424 -8.72 -21.32 -9.04
CA GLN A 424 -7.91 -20.25 -9.65
C GLN A 424 -8.76 -19.21 -10.41
N GLU A 425 -9.79 -19.65 -11.12
CA GLU A 425 -10.67 -18.78 -11.91
C GLU A 425 -11.40 -17.74 -11.04
N HIS A 426 -11.96 -18.18 -9.93
CA HIS A 426 -12.75 -17.34 -9.03
C HIS A 426 -11.90 -16.61 -7.99
N HIS A 427 -10.78 -17.19 -7.55
CA HIS A 427 -9.98 -16.67 -6.44
C HIS A 427 -8.49 -16.55 -6.76
N PRO A 428 -8.10 -15.75 -7.78
CA PRO A 428 -6.72 -15.66 -8.25
C PRO A 428 -5.75 -15.05 -7.23
N ARG A 429 -6.24 -14.58 -6.08
CA ARG A 429 -5.46 -13.91 -5.03
C ARG A 429 -5.44 -14.66 -3.70
N LEU A 430 -6.03 -15.86 -3.64
CA LEU A 430 -6.12 -16.65 -2.41
C LEU A 430 -4.74 -17.15 -1.99
N LYS A 431 -4.40 -16.93 -0.73
CA LYS A 431 -3.07 -17.20 -0.15
C LYS A 431 -3.10 -18.31 0.89
N SER A 432 -4.19 -18.38 1.67
CA SER A 432 -4.32 -19.29 2.81
C SER A 432 -5.73 -19.85 2.93
N ILE A 433 -5.82 -21.16 3.13
CA ILE A 433 -7.06 -21.87 3.49
C ILE A 433 -6.78 -22.66 4.77
N ILE A 434 -7.61 -22.47 5.79
CA ILE A 434 -7.36 -23.05 7.12
C ILE A 434 -8.65 -23.63 7.70
N LEU A 435 -8.57 -24.88 8.16
CA LEU A 435 -9.63 -25.58 8.85
C LEU A 435 -9.08 -26.01 10.21
N ILE A 436 -9.57 -25.39 11.29
CA ILE A 436 -9.13 -25.68 12.67
C ILE A 436 -10.31 -26.14 13.51
N LYS A 437 -10.16 -27.28 14.19
CA LYS A 437 -11.23 -27.88 15.02
C LYS A 437 -12.51 -28.09 14.20
N VAL A 438 -12.35 -28.70 13.03
CA VAL A 438 -13.45 -28.94 12.07
C VAL A 438 -13.80 -30.41 12.01
N GLN A 439 -15.08 -30.73 12.19
CA GLN A 439 -15.59 -32.08 11.94
C GLN A 439 -15.97 -32.20 10.46
N LEU A 440 -15.51 -33.25 9.79
CA LEU A 440 -15.78 -33.54 8.39
C LEU A 440 -15.86 -35.04 8.16
N ALA A 441 -16.77 -35.45 7.27
CA ALA A 441 -17.00 -36.86 6.92
C ALA A 441 -16.14 -37.33 5.72
N ALA A 442 -15.70 -36.40 4.89
CA ALA A 442 -14.89 -36.65 3.71
C ALA A 442 -14.06 -35.40 3.37
N PHE A 443 -13.11 -35.55 2.44
CA PHE A 443 -12.37 -34.42 1.91
C PHE A 443 -13.33 -33.45 1.18
N PRO A 444 -13.22 -32.11 1.37
CA PRO A 444 -14.19 -31.18 0.79
C PRO A 444 -14.10 -31.08 -0.74
N GLU A 445 -15.22 -31.28 -1.45
CA GLU A 445 -15.29 -31.16 -2.93
C GLU A 445 -14.92 -29.75 -3.42
N GLY A 446 -15.22 -28.71 -2.65
CA GLY A 446 -14.81 -27.34 -2.96
C GLY A 446 -13.29 -27.11 -2.96
N LEU A 447 -12.49 -28.09 -2.51
CA LEU A 447 -11.03 -28.09 -2.57
C LEU A 447 -10.47 -29.13 -3.57
N MET A 448 -11.35 -29.77 -4.35
CA MET A 448 -11.01 -30.81 -5.34
C MET A 448 -10.83 -30.25 -6.77
N GLY A 449 -10.69 -28.94 -6.92
CA GLY A 449 -10.43 -28.28 -8.20
C GLY A 449 -8.99 -27.76 -8.34
N VAL A 450 -8.73 -27.04 -9.43
CA VAL A 450 -7.46 -26.34 -9.63
C VAL A 450 -7.37 -25.17 -8.65
N LEU A 451 -6.70 -25.42 -7.52
CA LEU A 451 -6.50 -24.42 -6.47
C LEU A 451 -5.71 -23.21 -7.01
N PRO A 452 -5.89 -22.01 -6.45
CA PRO A 452 -5.18 -20.82 -6.90
C PRO A 452 -3.66 -20.99 -6.88
N TYR A 453 -2.97 -20.53 -7.93
CA TYR A 453 -1.51 -20.55 -8.04
C TYR A 453 -0.84 -19.66 -6.98
N THR A 454 -1.57 -18.71 -6.41
CA THR A 454 -1.11 -17.88 -5.29
C THR A 454 -1.20 -18.58 -3.94
N LEU A 455 -1.87 -19.74 -3.86
CA LEU A 455 -2.08 -20.45 -2.60
C LEU A 455 -0.74 -20.92 -2.04
N SER A 456 -0.46 -20.50 -0.82
CA SER A 456 0.80 -20.77 -0.12
C SER A 456 0.63 -21.66 1.10
N ASN A 457 -0.55 -21.64 1.72
CA ASN A 457 -0.85 -22.40 2.92
C ASN A 457 -2.22 -23.08 2.77
N LEU A 458 -2.25 -24.40 2.99
CA LEU A 458 -3.46 -25.19 3.16
C LEU A 458 -3.32 -26.03 4.42
N GLN A 459 -4.18 -25.80 5.41
CA GLN A 459 -4.02 -26.44 6.71
C GLN A 459 -5.33 -27.04 7.21
N PHE A 460 -5.28 -28.32 7.57
CA PHE A 460 -6.27 -29.03 8.35
C PHE A 460 -5.62 -29.32 9.70
N PHE A 461 -6.12 -28.75 10.78
CA PHE A 461 -5.56 -28.89 12.11
C PHE A 461 -6.64 -29.29 13.11
N GLY A 462 -6.48 -30.44 13.78
CA GLY A 462 -7.49 -30.89 14.74
C GLY A 462 -8.80 -31.30 14.08
N THR A 463 -8.73 -31.99 12.95
CA THR A 463 -9.92 -32.32 12.15
C THR A 463 -10.25 -33.81 12.17
N THR A 464 -11.51 -34.16 11.92
CA THR A 464 -11.97 -35.56 11.83
C THR A 464 -11.88 -36.16 10.41
N LEU A 465 -10.98 -35.65 9.56
CA LEU A 465 -10.82 -36.12 8.18
C LEU A 465 -10.40 -37.61 8.17
N PRO A 466 -11.23 -38.52 7.64
CA PRO A 466 -10.96 -39.95 7.78
C PRO A 466 -9.92 -40.48 6.79
N TYR A 467 -9.81 -39.88 5.60
CA TYR A 467 -8.82 -40.26 4.58
C TYR A 467 -8.54 -39.11 3.60
N LEU A 468 -7.39 -39.20 2.92
CA LEU A 468 -6.98 -38.28 1.87
C LEU A 468 -7.25 -38.88 0.48
N PRO A 469 -7.78 -38.10 -0.49
CA PRO A 469 -7.92 -38.55 -1.88
C PRO A 469 -6.57 -38.78 -2.57
N SER A 470 -6.48 -39.76 -3.46
CA SER A 470 -5.25 -40.07 -4.22
C SER A 470 -5.04 -39.15 -5.42
N ASP A 471 -6.04 -38.37 -5.83
CA ASP A 471 -6.01 -37.53 -7.03
C ASP A 471 -5.83 -36.03 -6.72
N LEU A 472 -5.50 -35.67 -5.48
CA LEU A 472 -5.28 -34.27 -5.09
C LEU A 472 -4.22 -33.56 -5.95
N GLY A 473 -3.07 -34.23 -6.18
CA GLY A 473 -1.96 -33.64 -6.92
C GLY A 473 -2.33 -33.29 -8.36
N THR A 474 -3.09 -34.17 -9.04
CA THR A 474 -3.56 -33.93 -10.41
C THR A 474 -4.65 -32.85 -10.43
N LYS A 475 -5.60 -32.90 -9.50
CA LYS A 475 -6.69 -31.91 -9.39
C LYS A 475 -6.19 -30.50 -9.06
N TRP A 476 -5.18 -30.34 -8.22
CA TRP A 476 -4.68 -29.04 -7.80
C TRP A 476 -3.87 -28.28 -8.86
N GLY A 477 -3.74 -28.83 -10.07
CA GLY A 477 -3.01 -28.24 -11.19
C GLY A 477 -1.87 -29.11 -11.73
N GLY A 478 -1.68 -30.32 -11.18
CA GLY A 478 -0.70 -31.28 -11.66
C GLY A 478 0.75 -30.84 -11.44
N PRO A 479 1.70 -31.49 -12.13
CA PRO A 479 3.14 -31.27 -11.94
C PRO A 479 3.64 -29.91 -12.45
N SER A 480 2.87 -29.20 -13.28
CA SER A 480 3.24 -27.88 -13.81
C SER A 480 2.91 -26.72 -12.86
N ARG A 481 2.17 -26.99 -11.78
CA ARG A 481 1.83 -25.99 -10.76
C ARG A 481 3.08 -25.53 -9.99
N THR A 482 3.13 -24.23 -9.68
CA THR A 482 4.05 -23.71 -8.65
C THR A 482 3.77 -24.34 -7.29
N PRO A 483 4.77 -24.95 -6.62
CA PRO A 483 4.54 -25.66 -5.37
C PRO A 483 3.88 -24.82 -4.26
N ILE A 484 2.92 -25.41 -3.56
CA ILE A 484 2.32 -24.81 -2.35
C ILE A 484 3.38 -24.84 -1.26
N LYS A 485 3.60 -23.72 -0.56
CA LYS A 485 4.66 -23.67 0.46
C LYS A 485 4.42 -24.66 1.60
N ARG A 486 3.17 -24.78 2.04
CA ARG A 486 2.80 -25.68 3.13
C ARG A 486 1.44 -26.32 2.91
N VAL A 487 1.39 -27.64 3.03
CA VAL A 487 0.17 -28.43 3.19
C VAL A 487 0.28 -29.24 4.46
N GLY A 488 -0.67 -29.04 5.38
CA GLY A 488 -0.69 -29.74 6.67
C GLY A 488 -2.01 -30.47 6.90
N PHE A 489 -1.91 -31.74 7.27
CA PHE A 489 -2.99 -32.55 7.84
C PHE A 489 -2.57 -32.97 9.24
N GLU A 490 -2.80 -32.10 10.21
CA GLU A 490 -2.12 -32.13 11.50
C GLU A 490 -3.11 -32.36 12.65
N TYR A 491 -2.66 -33.05 13.69
CA TYR A 491 -3.42 -33.31 14.92
C TYR A 491 -4.83 -33.88 14.67
N GLY A 492 -5.00 -34.61 13.57
CA GLY A 492 -6.26 -35.22 13.15
C GLY A 492 -6.33 -36.71 13.44
N ILE A 493 -7.25 -37.38 12.73
CA ILE A 493 -7.58 -38.80 12.93
C ILE A 493 -6.99 -39.74 11.87
N LEU A 494 -6.05 -39.27 11.04
CA LEU A 494 -5.50 -40.10 9.96
C LEU A 494 -4.80 -41.34 10.54
N ALA A 495 -5.03 -42.48 9.88
CA ALA A 495 -4.50 -43.80 10.22
C ALA A 495 -3.62 -44.37 9.07
N PRO A 496 -2.86 -45.47 9.27
CA PRO A 496 -1.81 -45.92 8.34
C PRO A 496 -2.21 -46.12 6.87
N ASN A 497 -3.45 -46.54 6.60
CA ASN A 497 -3.94 -46.80 5.23
C ASN A 497 -4.82 -45.67 4.67
N THR A 498 -4.87 -44.54 5.37
CA THR A 498 -5.72 -43.39 5.00
C THR A 498 -4.94 -42.28 4.30
N VAL A 499 -3.61 -42.43 4.24
CA VAL A 499 -2.68 -41.54 3.52
C VAL A 499 -2.20 -42.27 2.28
N PRO A 500 -2.77 -41.99 1.08
CA PRO A 500 -2.38 -42.64 -0.16
C PRO A 500 -0.98 -42.19 -0.60
N VAL A 501 -0.32 -43.01 -1.42
CA VAL A 501 1.07 -42.77 -1.85
C VAL A 501 1.23 -41.47 -2.64
N GLU A 502 0.19 -41.05 -3.35
CA GLU A 502 0.14 -39.82 -4.13
C GLU A 502 0.24 -38.56 -3.25
N THR A 503 -0.05 -38.66 -1.95
CA THR A 503 0.17 -37.57 -0.98
C THR A 503 1.64 -37.13 -0.96
N PHE A 504 2.57 -38.07 -1.15
CA PHE A 504 4.01 -37.79 -1.18
C PHE A 504 4.50 -37.22 -2.51
N GLN A 505 3.62 -37.08 -3.50
CA GLN A 505 3.91 -36.48 -4.80
C GLN A 505 3.19 -35.13 -5.00
N LEU A 506 2.52 -34.64 -3.95
CA LEU A 506 1.87 -33.33 -4.01
C LEU A 506 2.92 -32.25 -4.36
N PRO A 507 2.57 -31.27 -5.21
CA PRO A 507 3.47 -30.18 -5.55
C PRO A 507 3.56 -29.20 -4.36
N VAL A 508 4.34 -29.57 -3.34
CA VAL A 508 4.45 -28.84 -2.07
C VAL A 508 5.91 -28.71 -1.63
N LEU A 509 6.23 -27.64 -0.91
CA LEU A 509 7.56 -27.46 -0.28
C LEU A 509 7.61 -28.02 1.13
N SER A 510 6.46 -28.20 1.78
CA SER A 510 6.35 -28.74 3.13
C SER A 510 5.06 -29.52 3.27
N LEU A 511 5.20 -30.82 3.54
CA LEU A 511 4.09 -31.71 3.87
C LEU A 511 4.16 -32.07 5.36
N SER A 512 3.08 -31.83 6.10
CA SER A 512 2.99 -32.19 7.52
C SER A 512 1.84 -33.16 7.78
N LEU A 513 2.16 -34.27 8.44
CA LEU A 513 1.23 -35.25 9.00
C LEU A 513 1.36 -35.33 10.53
N ALA A 514 1.91 -34.27 11.15
CA ALA A 514 2.23 -34.22 12.57
C ALA A 514 1.00 -34.45 13.45
N GLY A 515 1.19 -35.11 14.60
CA GLY A 515 0.19 -35.21 15.66
C GLY A 515 -1.04 -36.05 15.35
N ASN A 516 -1.12 -36.71 14.17
CA ASN A 516 -2.23 -37.61 13.88
C ASN A 516 -2.20 -38.80 14.85
N PHE A 517 -3.19 -38.87 15.73
CA PHE A 517 -3.13 -39.75 16.90
C PHE A 517 -3.44 -41.22 16.61
N LEU A 518 -3.91 -41.55 15.40
CA LEU A 518 -4.09 -42.92 14.92
C LEU A 518 -2.97 -43.37 13.97
N LEU A 519 -2.03 -42.49 13.63
CA LEU A 519 -0.99 -42.76 12.63
C LEU A 519 0.21 -43.51 13.23
N ALA A 520 0.01 -44.81 13.51
CA ALA A 520 1.04 -45.67 14.11
C ALA A 520 2.11 -46.17 13.11
N ALA A 521 1.82 -46.10 11.81
CA ALA A 521 2.68 -46.54 10.71
C ALA A 521 2.33 -45.75 9.43
N ILE A 522 3.26 -45.69 8.46
CA ILE A 522 3.03 -45.09 7.14
C ILE A 522 3.53 -46.05 6.06
N PRO A 523 2.81 -47.16 5.80
CA PRO A 523 3.23 -48.18 4.85
C PRO A 523 3.32 -47.65 3.42
N THR A 524 2.50 -46.67 3.05
CA THR A 524 2.48 -46.06 1.72
C THR A 524 3.77 -45.31 1.38
N LEU A 525 4.55 -44.91 2.38
CA LEU A 525 5.88 -44.31 2.16
C LEU A 525 6.85 -45.28 1.47
N ALA A 526 6.71 -46.60 1.70
CA ALA A 526 7.52 -47.62 1.03
C ALA A 526 7.27 -47.70 -0.48
N ALA A 527 6.08 -47.27 -0.92
CA ALA A 527 5.61 -47.38 -2.30
C ALA A 527 5.79 -46.08 -3.09
N VAL A 528 6.45 -45.05 -2.52
CA VAL A 528 6.69 -43.79 -3.22
C VAL A 528 7.45 -44.06 -4.52
N PRO A 529 6.99 -43.52 -5.67
CA PRO A 529 7.63 -43.78 -6.96
C PRO A 529 9.09 -43.35 -7.01
N ALA A 530 9.86 -44.06 -7.83
CA ALA A 530 11.24 -43.72 -8.15
C ALA A 530 11.38 -42.25 -8.60
N ASN A 531 12.51 -41.63 -8.24
CA ASN A 531 12.89 -40.25 -8.52
C ASN A 531 11.99 -39.18 -7.86
N THR A 532 11.21 -39.55 -6.84
CA THR A 532 10.45 -38.57 -6.05
C THR A 532 11.38 -37.79 -5.13
N TYR A 533 11.24 -36.45 -5.13
CA TYR A 533 11.87 -35.57 -4.15
C TYR A 533 10.82 -34.94 -3.24
N LEU A 534 10.93 -35.22 -1.94
CA LEU A 534 10.11 -34.63 -0.88
C LEU A 534 10.93 -33.51 -0.22
N PRO A 535 10.64 -32.21 -0.46
CA PRO A 535 11.48 -31.14 0.09
C PRO A 535 11.47 -31.12 1.61
N GLN A 536 10.30 -31.34 2.22
CA GLN A 536 10.16 -31.47 3.67
C GLN A 536 8.98 -32.37 4.04
N LEU A 537 9.21 -33.30 4.96
CA LEU A 537 8.21 -34.17 5.56
C LEU A 537 8.26 -34.07 7.09
N THR A 538 7.12 -33.71 7.70
CA THR A 538 7.00 -33.60 9.17
C THR A 538 6.02 -34.63 9.71
N LEU A 539 6.48 -35.46 10.64
CA LEU A 539 5.74 -36.56 11.27
C LEU A 539 5.72 -36.43 12.82
N ASP A 540 6.08 -35.26 13.33
CA ASP A 540 6.24 -34.99 14.76
C ASP A 540 5.01 -35.37 15.59
N GLY A 541 5.20 -35.91 16.78
CA GLY A 541 4.15 -36.19 17.77
C GLY A 541 3.16 -37.29 17.39
N ALA A 542 3.27 -37.90 16.21
CA ALA A 542 2.48 -39.08 15.85
C ALA A 542 2.96 -40.30 16.66
N PRO A 543 2.09 -41.26 17.03
CA PRO A 543 2.47 -42.49 17.72
C PRO A 543 3.16 -43.50 16.77
N LEU A 544 3.91 -42.99 15.79
CA LEU A 544 4.60 -43.73 14.76
C LEU A 544 5.62 -44.67 15.40
N ALA A 545 5.40 -45.98 15.26
CA ALA A 545 6.23 -47.01 15.90
C ALA A 545 7.43 -47.43 15.04
N ALA A 546 7.28 -47.39 13.71
CA ALA A 546 8.32 -47.76 12.77
C ALA A 546 8.15 -47.02 11.43
N LEU A 547 9.27 -46.83 10.74
CA LEU A 547 9.32 -46.47 9.33
C LEU A 547 9.35 -47.74 8.45
N PRO A 548 8.99 -47.65 7.16
CA PRO A 548 9.21 -48.75 6.23
C PRO A 548 10.67 -49.19 6.21
N THR A 549 10.89 -50.50 6.14
CA THR A 549 12.26 -51.08 6.10
C THR A 549 12.98 -50.77 4.79
N THR A 550 12.24 -50.63 3.69
CA THR A 550 12.77 -50.38 2.36
C THR A 550 11.99 -49.26 1.67
N MET A 551 12.70 -48.50 0.85
CA MET A 551 12.17 -47.46 -0.04
C MET A 551 13.01 -47.48 -1.33
N ASP A 552 12.43 -47.05 -2.45
CA ASP A 552 13.18 -46.95 -3.70
C ASP A 552 14.44 -46.08 -3.51
N PRO A 553 15.63 -46.55 -3.94
CA PRO A 553 16.91 -45.88 -3.64
C PRO A 553 17.06 -44.49 -4.28
N THR A 554 16.23 -44.18 -5.27
CA THR A 554 16.23 -42.89 -5.97
C THR A 554 15.34 -41.84 -5.31
N VAL A 555 14.49 -42.24 -4.35
CA VAL A 555 13.68 -41.30 -3.56
C VAL A 555 14.60 -40.51 -2.64
N LYS A 556 14.35 -39.20 -2.54
CA LYS A 556 15.09 -38.30 -1.64
C LYS A 556 14.14 -37.47 -0.79
N ILE A 557 14.50 -37.29 0.47
CA ILE A 557 13.81 -36.40 1.41
C ILE A 557 14.79 -35.29 1.80
N GLY A 558 14.43 -34.04 1.55
CA GLY A 558 15.26 -32.88 1.90
C GLY A 558 15.41 -32.77 3.43
N ASP A 559 14.29 -32.52 4.10
CA ASP A 559 14.18 -32.40 5.55
C ASP A 559 13.15 -33.39 6.11
N LEU A 560 13.55 -34.18 7.12
CA LEU A 560 12.67 -35.14 7.81
C LEU A 560 12.64 -34.84 9.30
N SER A 561 11.43 -34.67 9.82
CA SER A 561 11.18 -34.44 11.25
C SER A 561 10.26 -35.51 11.81
N MET A 562 10.66 -36.11 12.92
CA MET A 562 9.95 -37.17 13.65
C MET A 562 10.09 -36.96 15.16
N GLU A 563 10.07 -35.71 15.60
CA GLU A 563 10.19 -35.35 17.02
C GLU A 563 9.05 -35.96 17.84
N GLY A 564 9.35 -36.45 19.05
CA GLY A 564 8.33 -37.01 19.94
C GLY A 564 7.61 -38.27 19.41
N THR A 565 8.16 -38.95 18.38
CA THR A 565 7.59 -40.21 17.86
C THR A 565 8.05 -41.44 18.64
N LYS A 566 7.40 -42.59 18.41
CA LYS A 566 7.76 -43.88 19.02
C LYS A 566 8.77 -44.70 18.19
N VAL A 567 9.34 -44.11 17.13
CA VAL A 567 10.34 -44.76 16.29
C VAL A 567 11.62 -44.96 17.09
N SER A 568 11.99 -46.21 17.37
CA SER A 568 13.19 -46.58 18.14
C SER A 568 14.36 -47.05 17.27
N VAL A 569 14.08 -47.46 16.03
CA VAL A 569 15.08 -47.95 15.08
C VAL A 569 14.91 -47.23 13.75
N LEU A 570 16.01 -46.75 13.20
CA LEU A 570 16.06 -46.04 11.92
C LEU A 570 16.51 -47.01 10.81
N PRO A 571 15.74 -47.17 9.73
CA PRO A 571 16.15 -47.97 8.57
C PRO A 571 17.38 -47.39 7.85
N ASP A 572 18.20 -48.24 7.20
CA ASP A 572 19.43 -47.81 6.51
C ASP A 572 19.22 -46.72 5.46
N TRP A 573 18.05 -46.71 4.81
CA TRP A 573 17.73 -45.69 3.81
C TRP A 573 17.71 -44.28 4.42
N THR A 574 17.42 -44.11 5.71
CA THR A 574 17.35 -42.77 6.32
C THR A 574 18.72 -42.08 6.33
N GLN A 575 19.81 -42.84 6.35
CA GLN A 575 21.17 -42.29 6.32
C GLN A 575 21.60 -41.85 4.91
N THR A 576 20.99 -42.40 3.86
CA THR A 576 21.42 -42.22 2.46
C THR A 576 20.43 -41.43 1.60
N GLN A 577 19.17 -41.37 2.02
CA GLN A 577 18.07 -40.76 1.26
C GLN A 577 17.51 -39.50 1.94
N VAL A 578 17.77 -39.27 3.24
CA VAL A 578 17.50 -37.98 3.88
C VAL A 578 18.73 -37.08 3.73
N LEU A 579 18.54 -35.90 3.14
CA LEU A 579 19.63 -35.01 2.75
C LEU A 579 20.14 -34.14 3.91
N ALA A 580 19.23 -33.67 4.77
CA ALA A 580 19.55 -32.93 5.99
C ALA A 580 19.66 -33.87 7.21
N LYS A 581 20.19 -33.34 8.32
CA LYS A 581 20.13 -34.05 9.60
C LYS A 581 18.67 -34.17 10.05
N MET A 582 18.24 -35.36 10.45
CA MET A 582 16.87 -35.61 10.87
C MET A 582 16.56 -34.95 12.22
N HIS A 583 15.41 -34.30 12.33
CA HIS A 583 14.93 -33.75 13.61
C HIS A 583 14.23 -34.84 14.42
N LEU A 584 14.86 -35.28 15.52
CA LEU A 584 14.45 -36.46 16.28
C LEU A 584 14.26 -36.17 17.78
N TYR A 585 14.30 -34.90 18.19
CA TYR A 585 14.16 -34.49 19.59
C TYR A 585 12.97 -35.17 20.27
N GLY A 586 13.20 -35.76 21.45
CA GLY A 586 12.16 -36.47 22.21
C GLY A 586 11.60 -37.76 21.59
N SER A 587 12.13 -38.23 20.45
CA SER A 587 11.75 -39.53 19.88
C SER A 587 12.29 -40.71 20.69
N ALA A 588 11.66 -41.88 20.58
CA ALA A 588 12.14 -43.10 21.23
C ALA A 588 13.58 -43.48 20.82
N PHE A 589 13.98 -43.23 19.57
CA PHE A 589 15.35 -43.41 19.10
C PHE A 589 16.34 -42.58 19.93
N CYS A 590 16.09 -41.27 20.08
CA CYS A 590 16.96 -40.38 20.84
C CYS A 590 17.01 -40.72 22.34
N LEU A 591 15.93 -41.26 22.89
CA LEU A 591 15.87 -41.68 24.29
C LEU A 591 16.61 -42.99 24.57
N ALA A 592 16.72 -43.87 23.57
CA ALA A 592 17.33 -45.20 23.72
C ALA A 592 18.76 -45.30 23.15
N SER A 593 19.21 -44.34 22.35
CA SER A 593 20.49 -44.43 21.63
C SER A 593 21.66 -43.77 22.37
N THR A 594 22.86 -44.31 22.19
CA THR A 594 24.11 -43.71 22.66
C THR A 594 24.53 -42.51 21.79
N ALA A 595 25.47 -41.69 22.28
CA ALA A 595 26.00 -40.57 21.52
C ALA A 595 26.58 -40.98 20.16
N ASP A 596 27.27 -42.13 20.10
CA ASP A 596 27.84 -42.66 18.86
C ASP A 596 26.76 -43.12 17.88
N GLN A 597 25.70 -43.77 18.38
CA GLN A 597 24.55 -44.17 17.56
C GLN A 597 23.83 -42.95 16.99
N ILE A 598 23.65 -41.90 17.78
CA ILE A 598 23.06 -40.63 17.35
C ILE A 598 23.93 -39.96 16.28
N ALA A 599 25.25 -39.92 16.48
CA ALA A 599 26.19 -39.33 15.53
C ALA A 599 26.18 -40.07 14.18
N ASN A 600 26.09 -41.39 14.20
CA ASN A 600 26.04 -42.23 12.99
C ASN A 600 24.70 -42.15 12.26
N ALA A 601 23.59 -41.94 12.96
CA ALA A 601 22.25 -41.92 12.41
C ALA A 601 21.89 -40.63 11.63
N ASN A 602 22.81 -39.67 11.49
CA ASN A 602 22.55 -38.35 10.89
C ASN A 602 21.36 -37.62 11.57
N GLY A 603 21.21 -37.78 12.90
CA GLY A 603 20.08 -37.26 13.68
C GLY A 603 20.42 -36.10 14.62
N ILE A 604 19.43 -35.26 14.91
CA ILE A 604 19.47 -34.18 15.91
C ILE A 604 18.57 -34.58 17.08
N CYS A 605 19.19 -34.90 18.23
CA CYS A 605 18.50 -35.25 19.47
C CYS A 605 18.58 -34.18 20.55
N SER A 606 19.49 -33.21 20.43
CA SER A 606 19.83 -32.27 21.50
C SER A 606 18.88 -31.08 21.63
N VAL A 607 18.18 -30.73 20.55
CA VAL A 607 17.31 -29.56 20.50
C VAL A 607 16.14 -29.82 19.55
N SER A 608 14.97 -29.32 19.91
CA SER A 608 13.83 -29.30 18.99
C SER A 608 14.12 -28.38 17.81
N ARG A 609 13.54 -28.68 16.65
CA ARG A 609 13.54 -27.84 15.45
C ARG A 609 12.96 -26.45 15.69
N TRP A 610 12.15 -26.29 16.73
CA TRP A 610 11.59 -25.01 17.16
C TRP A 610 12.54 -24.23 18.10
N GLY A 611 13.68 -24.82 18.45
CA GLY A 611 14.62 -24.24 19.40
C GLY A 611 14.03 -24.19 20.81
N THR A 612 14.26 -23.08 21.51
CA THR A 612 13.73 -22.83 22.86
C THR A 612 12.30 -22.28 22.86
N THR A 613 11.76 -21.93 21.70
CA THR A 613 10.48 -21.22 21.58
C THR A 613 9.50 -22.11 20.84
N THR A 614 8.58 -22.72 21.56
CA THR A 614 7.51 -23.51 20.93
C THR A 614 6.51 -22.59 20.24
N PRO A 615 6.07 -22.90 19.00
CA PRO A 615 4.99 -22.15 18.36
C PRO A 615 3.74 -22.18 19.24
N GLN A 616 2.99 -21.07 19.24
CA GLN A 616 1.68 -21.04 19.90
C GLN A 616 0.74 -22.05 19.26
N ASN A 617 -0.13 -22.64 20.08
CA ASN A 617 -1.09 -23.62 19.63
C ASN A 617 -2.11 -22.97 18.67
N PRO A 618 -2.32 -23.50 17.45
CA PRO A 618 -3.35 -22.99 16.54
C PRO A 618 -4.76 -22.94 17.13
N PHE A 619 -5.10 -23.82 18.09
CA PHE A 619 -6.38 -23.75 18.79
C PHE A 619 -6.49 -22.50 19.67
N GLU A 620 -5.43 -22.15 20.40
CA GLU A 620 -5.36 -20.97 21.27
C GLU A 620 -5.38 -19.70 20.42
N LEU A 621 -4.58 -19.65 19.35
CA LEU A 621 -4.56 -18.53 18.41
C LEU A 621 -5.94 -18.22 17.82
N MET A 622 -6.67 -19.25 17.40
CA MET A 622 -8.01 -19.06 16.84
C MET A 622 -9.05 -18.74 17.92
N ALA A 623 -8.91 -19.31 19.12
CA ALA A 623 -9.76 -18.96 20.24
C ALA A 623 -9.59 -17.48 20.61
N ASP A 624 -8.36 -16.97 20.69
CA ASP A 624 -8.08 -15.57 20.98
C ASP A 624 -8.67 -14.61 19.92
N VAL A 625 -8.69 -15.05 18.66
CA VAL A 625 -9.24 -14.27 17.53
C VAL A 625 -10.77 -14.26 17.50
N TYR A 626 -11.40 -15.36 17.92
CA TYR A 626 -12.85 -15.59 17.77
C TYR A 626 -13.61 -15.76 19.11
N SER A 627 -12.98 -15.40 20.23
CA SER A 627 -13.56 -15.49 21.59
C SER A 627 -14.49 -14.34 21.94
#